data_AF-A0A286A8Z0-F1
#
_entry.id   AF-A0A286A8Z0-F1
#
_cell.length_a   1.000
_cell.length_b   1.000
_cell.length_c   1.000
_cell.angle_alpha   90.00
_cell.angle_beta   90.00
_cell.angle_gamma   90.00
#
_symmetry.space_group_name_H-M   'P 1'
#
loop_
_entity.id
_entity.type
_entity.pdbx_description
1 polymer ?
#
loop_
_entity_poly.entity_id
_entity_poly.type
_entity_poly.pdbx_seq_one_letter_code
_entity_poly.pdbx_strand_id
1 'polypeptide(L)'
;MLNRTKRLILTAITIEIIGAIFISSFFYTMFFGLNETIEIFRWLFFPILFGTILTYALGWFIGSSFSANYVFKKWQGILMMFALLIVGICGAMLSLSFASNNDINSIDAIFPVIFVFLAFGGLPTLILGLWLGSQLKKKQV
;
A
#
# COMPACT_ATOMS: atom_id res chain seq x y z
N MET A 1 -9.72 20.60 11.93
CA MET A 1 -10.58 19.41 11.71
C MET A 1 -10.10 18.67 10.47
N LEU A 2 -9.88 17.36 10.55
CA LEU A 2 -9.47 16.55 9.40
C LEU A 2 -10.66 16.40 8.43
N ASN A 3 -10.51 16.78 7.15
CA ASN A 3 -11.54 16.56 6.14
C ASN A 3 -11.90 15.06 6.07
N ARG A 4 -13.20 14.72 6.08
CA ARG A 4 -13.70 13.34 6.11
C ARG A 4 -13.15 12.50 4.96
N THR A 5 -12.96 13.08 3.77
CA THR A 5 -12.31 12.42 2.62
C THR A 5 -10.92 11.94 2.98
N LYS A 6 -10.11 12.81 3.60
CA LYS A 6 -8.76 12.46 4.06
C LYS A 6 -8.79 11.37 5.12
N ARG A 7 -9.71 11.46 6.08
CA ARG A 7 -9.89 10.41 7.10
C ARG A 7 -10.17 9.06 6.47
N LEU A 8 -11.08 8.99 5.50
CA LEU A 8 -11.43 7.75 4.81
C LEU A 8 -10.27 7.17 4.02
N ILE A 9 -9.51 8.00 3.30
CA ILE A 9 -8.31 7.55 2.57
C ILE A 9 -7.27 6.98 3.54
N LEU A 10 -6.96 7.69 4.63
CA LEU A 10 -5.99 7.21 5.62
C LEU A 10 -6.47 5.93 6.30
N THR A 11 -7.77 5.81 6.61
CA THR A 11 -8.34 4.57 7.14
C THR A 11 -8.20 3.41 6.15
N ALA A 12 -8.45 3.63 4.86
CA ALA A 12 -8.27 2.59 3.84
C ALA A 12 -6.80 2.14 3.75
N ILE A 13 -5.85 3.08 3.77
CA ILE A 13 -4.41 2.79 3.79
C ILE A 13 -4.06 1.96 5.04
N THR A 14 -4.55 2.35 6.22
CA THR A 14 -4.28 1.61 7.46
C THR A 14 -4.79 0.17 7.39
N ILE A 15 -6.01 -0.04 6.90
CA ILE A 15 -6.58 -1.40 6.77
C ILE A 15 -5.77 -2.22 5.76
N GLU A 16 -5.38 -1.64 4.63
CA GLU A 16 -4.56 -2.31 3.62
C GLU A 16 -3.23 -2.77 4.21
N ILE A 17 -2.48 -1.86 4.85
CA ILE A 17 -1.14 -2.16 5.38
C ILE A 17 -1.21 -3.20 6.49
N ILE A 18 -2.12 -3.02 7.45
CA ILE A 18 -2.28 -3.98 8.55
C ILE A 18 -2.72 -5.34 8.00
N GLY A 19 -3.72 -5.37 7.12
CA GLY A 19 -4.21 -6.59 6.49
C GLY A 19 -3.10 -7.32 5.71
N ALA A 20 -2.31 -6.58 4.93
CA ALA A 20 -1.19 -7.13 4.18
C ALA A 20 -0.10 -7.71 5.09
N ILE A 21 0.25 -7.03 6.19
CA ILE A 21 1.23 -7.53 7.17
C ILE A 21 0.72 -8.81 7.84
N PHE A 22 -0.54 -8.85 8.27
CA PHE A 22 -1.11 -10.06 8.89
C PHE A 22 -1.18 -11.24 7.93
N ILE A 23 -1.68 -11.03 6.70
CA ILE A 23 -1.81 -12.09 5.69
C ILE A 23 -0.43 -12.61 5.29
N SER A 24 0.52 -11.72 5.01
CA SER A 24 1.89 -12.11 4.65
C SER A 24 2.60 -12.85 5.80
N SER A 25 2.49 -12.35 7.04
CA SER A 25 3.07 -13.03 8.21
C SER A 25 2.48 -14.41 8.43
N PHE A 26 1.15 -14.55 8.28
CA PHE A 26 0.46 -15.82 8.44
C PHE A 26 0.91 -16.85 7.41
N PHE A 27 0.86 -16.51 6.12
CA PHE A 27 1.28 -17.43 5.06
C PHE A 27 2.77 -17.74 5.13
N TYR A 28 3.63 -16.74 5.32
CA TYR A 28 5.07 -16.97 5.40
C TYR A 28 5.42 -17.89 6.59
N THR A 29 4.82 -17.66 7.76
CA THR A 29 5.02 -18.53 8.94
C THR A 29 4.50 -19.94 8.70
N MET A 30 3.39 -20.10 7.98
CA MET A 30 2.82 -21.41 7.66
C MET A 30 3.75 -22.24 6.76
N PHE A 31 4.47 -21.60 5.82
CA PHE A 31 5.36 -22.29 4.88
C PHE A 31 6.80 -22.44 5.36
N PHE A 32 7.34 -21.44 6.05
CA PHE A 32 8.77 -21.33 6.38
C PHE A 32 9.07 -21.35 7.88
N GLY A 33 8.04 -21.30 8.73
CA GLY A 33 8.18 -21.32 10.19
C GLY A 33 8.51 -19.95 10.79
N LEU A 34 8.38 -19.85 12.12
CA LEU A 34 8.37 -18.58 12.84
C LEU A 34 9.74 -17.86 12.86
N ASN A 35 10.84 -18.62 12.90
CA ASN A 35 12.19 -18.06 12.96
C ASN A 35 12.55 -17.35 11.65
N GLU A 36 12.29 -17.99 10.50
CA GLU A 36 12.53 -17.39 9.19
C GLU A 36 11.62 -16.18 8.95
N THR A 37 10.36 -16.21 9.42
CA THR A 37 9.48 -15.04 9.38
C THR A 37 10.08 -13.85 10.12
N ILE A 38 10.58 -14.04 11.35
CA ILE A 38 11.15 -12.92 12.12
C ILE A 38 12.38 -12.34 11.41
N GLU A 39 13.23 -13.19 10.86
CA GLU A 39 14.44 -12.77 10.16
C GLU A 39 14.11 -11.95 8.90
N ILE A 40 13.16 -12.42 8.08
CA ILE A 40 12.77 -11.68 6.87
C ILE A 40 12.06 -10.36 7.21
N PHE A 41 11.23 -10.33 8.25
CA PHE A 41 10.60 -9.09 8.71
C PHE A 41 11.62 -8.08 9.26
N ARG A 42 12.68 -8.55 9.94
CA ARG A 42 13.79 -7.68 10.37
C ARG A 42 14.53 -7.09 9.18
N TRP A 43 14.81 -7.90 8.17
CA TRP A 43 15.50 -7.44 6.96
C TRP A 43 14.64 -6.46 6.14
N LEU A 44 13.34 -6.75 5.99
CA LEU A 44 12.38 -5.91 5.25
C LEU A 44 11.84 -4.73 6.05
N PHE A 45 12.18 -4.59 7.33
CA PHE A 45 11.60 -3.57 8.21
C PHE A 45 11.75 -2.16 7.64
N PHE A 46 12.96 -1.79 7.24
CA PHE A 46 13.24 -0.45 6.72
C PHE A 46 12.55 -0.20 5.37
N PRO A 47 12.58 -1.14 4.40
CA PRO A 47 11.78 -1.04 3.18
C PRO A 47 10.27 -0.87 3.41
N ILE A 48 9.69 -1.69 4.28
CA ILE A 48 8.25 -1.65 4.60
C ILE A 48 7.90 -0.29 5.24
N LEU A 49 8.74 0.19 6.16
CA LEU A 49 8.53 1.48 6.82
C LEU A 49 8.56 2.63 5.81
N PHE A 50 9.55 2.65 4.91
CA PHE A 50 9.70 3.71 3.92
C PHE A 50 8.55 3.71 2.90
N GLY A 51 8.17 2.55 2.37
CA GLY A 51 7.00 2.42 1.50
C GLY A 51 5.70 2.86 2.20
N THR A 52 5.55 2.53 3.48
CA THR A 52 4.41 2.93 4.31
C THR A 52 4.34 4.46 4.46
N ILE A 53 5.46 5.10 4.82
CA ILE A 53 5.54 6.56 4.97
C ILE A 53 5.15 7.27 3.67
N LEU A 54 5.69 6.83 2.53
CA LEU A 54 5.35 7.41 1.22
C LEU A 54 3.87 7.25 0.87
N THR A 55 3.30 6.08 1.16
CA THR A 55 1.88 5.80 0.94
C THR A 55 1.01 6.74 1.78
N TYR A 56 1.33 6.92 3.06
CA TYR A 56 0.59 7.86 3.93
C TYR A 56 0.76 9.32 3.49
N ALA A 57 1.97 9.73 3.12
CA ALA A 57 2.24 11.10 2.66
C ALA A 57 1.44 11.42 1.38
N LEU A 58 1.43 10.51 0.41
CA LEU A 58 0.67 10.70 -0.82
C LEU A 58 -0.84 10.61 -0.58
N GLY A 59 -1.29 9.68 0.27
CA GLY A 59 -2.70 9.58 0.67
C GLY A 59 -3.21 10.84 1.35
N TRP A 60 -2.37 11.47 2.19
CA TRP A 60 -2.66 12.77 2.78
C TRP A 60 -2.80 13.85 1.71
N PHE A 61 -1.83 13.92 0.78
CA PHE A 61 -1.83 14.89 -0.32
C PHE A 61 -3.10 14.76 -1.18
N ILE A 62 -3.43 13.54 -1.63
CA ILE A 62 -4.65 13.24 -2.39
C ILE A 62 -5.90 13.70 -1.61
N GLY A 63 -5.98 13.36 -0.32
CA GLY A 63 -7.11 13.73 0.52
C GLY A 63 -7.25 15.24 0.78
N SER A 64 -6.16 16.01 0.64
CA SER A 64 -6.18 17.48 0.70
C SER A 64 -6.49 18.15 -0.64
N SER A 65 -6.21 17.50 -1.77
CA SER A 65 -6.41 18.07 -3.10
C SER A 65 -7.87 18.08 -3.56
N PHE A 66 -8.73 17.25 -2.96
CA PHE A 66 -10.14 17.21 -3.32
C PHE A 66 -10.99 18.25 -2.58
N SER A 67 -11.74 19.03 -3.35
CA SER A 67 -12.77 19.94 -2.82
C SER A 67 -13.87 19.18 -2.05
N ALA A 68 -14.48 19.86 -1.07
CA ALA A 68 -15.56 19.30 -0.27
C ALA A 68 -16.76 18.83 -1.13
N ASN A 69 -17.00 19.49 -2.27
CA ASN A 69 -18.13 19.24 -3.18
C ASN A 69 -17.81 18.30 -4.34
N TYR A 70 -16.65 17.63 -4.31
CA TYR A 70 -16.25 16.75 -5.40
C TYR A 70 -17.17 15.52 -5.54
N VAL A 71 -17.66 15.28 -6.76
CA VAL A 71 -18.56 14.16 -7.06
C VAL A 71 -17.76 12.89 -7.31
N PHE A 72 -17.39 12.20 -6.22
CA PHE A 72 -16.79 10.87 -6.26
C PHE A 72 -17.64 9.78 -6.95
N LYS A 73 -17.01 9.00 -7.82
CA LYS A 73 -17.51 7.73 -8.39
C LYS A 73 -16.87 6.54 -7.67
N LYS A 74 -17.56 5.40 -7.59
CA LYS A 74 -17.03 4.17 -6.94
C LYS A 74 -15.66 3.75 -7.48
N TRP A 75 -15.48 3.76 -8.80
CA TRP A 75 -14.22 3.41 -9.47
C TRP A 75 -13.04 4.29 -9.09
N GLN A 76 -13.27 5.54 -8.65
CA GLN A 76 -12.18 6.42 -8.21
C GLN A 76 -11.54 5.93 -6.90
N GLY A 77 -12.31 5.28 -6.02
CA GLY A 77 -11.76 4.64 -4.82
C GLY A 77 -10.76 3.53 -5.17
N ILE A 78 -11.08 2.72 -6.18
CA ILE A 78 -10.19 1.69 -6.72
C ILE A 78 -8.91 2.34 -7.27
N LEU A 79 -9.04 3.33 -8.15
CA LEU A 79 -7.89 4.01 -8.74
C LEU A 79 -6.97 4.62 -7.67
N MET A 80 -7.54 5.24 -6.63
CA MET A 80 -6.75 5.80 -5.52
C MET A 80 -5.98 4.71 -4.78
N MET A 81 -6.63 3.60 -4.40
CA MET A 81 -5.96 2.53 -3.67
C MET A 81 -4.86 1.85 -4.50
N PHE A 82 -5.09 1.60 -5.79
CA PHE A 82 -4.06 1.04 -6.67
C PHE A 82 -2.89 2.01 -6.91
N ALA A 83 -3.15 3.31 -7.09
CA ALA A 83 -2.09 4.30 -7.21
C ALA A 83 -1.22 4.35 -5.93
N LEU A 84 -1.86 4.27 -4.76
CA LEU A 84 -1.18 4.23 -3.47
C LEU A 84 -0.39 2.93 -3.27
N LEU A 85 -0.91 1.78 -3.71
CA LEU A 85 -0.18 0.50 -3.71
C LEU A 85 1.11 0.60 -4.54
N ILE A 86 1.02 1.12 -5.76
CA ILE A 86 2.19 1.30 -6.64
C ILE A 86 3.24 2.17 -5.96
N VAL A 87 2.82 3.27 -5.34
CA VAL A 87 3.72 4.19 -4.62
C VAL A 87 4.39 3.50 -3.43
N GLY A 88 3.65 2.69 -2.66
CA GLY A 88 4.21 1.92 -1.56
C GLY A 88 5.27 0.92 -2.03
N ILE A 89 4.99 0.19 -3.12
CA ILE A 89 5.92 -0.77 -3.73
C ILE A 89 7.17 -0.05 -4.24
N CYS A 90 7.00 1.02 -5.04
CA CYS A 90 8.13 1.81 -5.55
C CYS A 90 8.98 2.38 -4.41
N GLY A 91 8.34 2.87 -3.34
CA GLY A 91 9.01 3.35 -2.15
C GLY A 91 9.88 2.26 -1.50
N ALA A 92 9.28 1.10 -1.19
CA ALA A 92 10.00 -0.01 -0.59
C ALA A 92 11.18 -0.48 -1.46
N MET A 93 11.01 -0.51 -2.79
CA MET A 93 12.07 -0.87 -3.73
C MET A 93 13.23 0.13 -3.76
N LEU A 94 12.93 1.43 -3.71
CA LEU A 94 13.98 2.46 -3.63
C LEU A 94 14.82 2.25 -2.37
N SER A 95 14.19 2.03 -1.22
CA SER A 95 14.93 1.74 0.03
C SER A 95 15.73 0.45 0.00
N LEU A 96 15.25 -0.60 -0.70
CA LEU A 96 16.02 -1.82 -0.92
C LEU A 96 17.27 -1.54 -1.78
N SER A 97 17.11 -0.75 -2.84
CA SER A 97 18.21 -0.33 -3.70
C SER A 97 19.27 0.49 -2.97
N PHE A 98 18.88 1.30 -1.96
CA PHE A 98 19.82 2.04 -1.12
C PHE A 98 20.51 1.18 -0.06
N ALA A 99 19.87 0.10 0.40
CA ALA A 99 20.41 -0.80 1.41
C ALA A 99 21.42 -1.80 0.82
N SER A 100 21.29 -2.16 -0.45
CA SER A 100 22.30 -2.94 -1.18
C SER A 100 23.40 -2.02 -1.70
N ASN A 101 24.61 -2.12 -1.17
CA ASN A 101 25.79 -1.49 -1.76
C ASN A 101 25.92 -1.88 -3.25
N ASN A 102 25.77 -0.89 -4.15
CA ASN A 102 26.43 -0.71 -5.46
C ASN A 102 26.72 -1.91 -6.41
N ASP A 103 26.01 -3.03 -6.34
CA ASP A 103 26.20 -4.17 -7.27
C ASP A 103 24.89 -4.73 -7.89
N ILE A 104 23.81 -3.94 -7.92
CA ILE A 104 22.55 -4.38 -8.56
C ILE A 104 22.55 -3.99 -10.04
N ASN A 105 23.15 -4.85 -10.85
CA ASN A 105 22.92 -4.95 -12.30
C ASN A 105 21.55 -5.56 -12.66
N SER A 106 20.55 -5.53 -11.77
CA SER A 106 19.32 -6.31 -11.95
C SER A 106 18.05 -5.52 -11.62
N ILE A 107 17.77 -4.49 -12.41
CA ILE A 107 16.38 -4.01 -12.61
C ILE A 107 15.46 -5.21 -12.98
N ASP A 108 16.02 -6.23 -13.65
CA ASP A 108 15.34 -7.48 -14.01
C ASP A 108 14.90 -8.33 -12.81
N ALA A 109 15.55 -8.22 -11.64
CA ALA A 109 15.15 -8.93 -10.43
C ALA A 109 14.02 -8.20 -9.67
N ILE A 110 13.84 -6.91 -9.93
CA ILE A 110 12.84 -6.06 -9.26
C ILE A 110 11.45 -6.26 -9.87
N PHE A 111 11.36 -6.44 -11.19
CA PHE A 111 10.09 -6.64 -11.91
C PHE A 111 9.26 -7.84 -11.41
N PRO A 112 9.83 -9.04 -11.24
CA PRO A 112 9.11 -10.20 -10.71
C PRO A 112 8.53 -9.93 -9.32
N VAL A 113 9.28 -9.23 -8.46
CA VAL A 113 8.82 -8.90 -7.11
C VAL A 113 7.65 -7.91 -7.16
N ILE A 114 7.73 -6.87 -8.01
CA ILE A 114 6.61 -5.94 -8.25
C ILE A 114 5.37 -6.69 -8.75
N PHE A 115 5.52 -7.63 -9.69
CA PHE A 115 4.42 -8.44 -10.21
C PHE A 115 3.78 -9.34 -9.15
N VAL A 116 4.58 -9.95 -8.28
CA VAL A 116 4.06 -10.76 -7.16
C VAL A 116 3.28 -9.87 -6.18
N PHE A 117 3.81 -8.70 -5.80
CA PHE A 117 3.08 -7.77 -4.93
C PHE A 117 1.79 -7.23 -5.56
N LEU A 118 1.78 -6.94 -6.87
CA LEU A 118 0.57 -6.55 -7.60
C LEU A 118 -0.43 -7.71 -7.74
N ALA A 119 0.03 -8.94 -7.97
CA ALA A 119 -0.84 -10.09 -8.13
C ALA A 119 -1.50 -10.51 -6.81
N PHE A 120 -0.74 -10.57 -5.71
CA PHE A 120 -1.28 -10.95 -4.40
C PHE A 120 -1.92 -9.78 -3.64
N GLY A 121 -1.38 -8.57 -3.78
CA GLY A 121 -1.93 -7.36 -3.15
C GLY A 121 -3.11 -6.75 -3.91
N GLY A 122 -3.22 -6.98 -5.21
CA GLY A 122 -4.23 -6.35 -6.06
C GLY A 122 -5.67 -6.69 -5.66
N LEU A 123 -5.93 -7.90 -5.15
CA LEU A 123 -7.29 -8.32 -4.78
C LEU A 123 -7.76 -7.68 -3.46
N PRO A 124 -6.97 -7.67 -2.36
CA PRO A 124 -7.23 -6.82 -1.19
C PRO A 124 -7.40 -5.35 -1.53
N THR A 125 -6.48 -4.79 -2.33
CA THR A 125 -6.52 -3.39 -2.77
C THR A 125 -7.78 -3.06 -3.57
N LEU A 126 -8.26 -3.99 -4.41
CA LEU A 126 -9.52 -3.84 -5.15
C LEU A 126 -10.72 -3.79 -4.21
N ILE A 127 -10.81 -4.69 -3.24
CA ILE A 127 -11.91 -4.74 -2.25
C ILE A 127 -11.94 -3.45 -1.43
N LEU A 128 -10.77 -3.02 -0.93
CA LEU A 128 -10.66 -1.78 -0.16
C LEU A 128 -10.92 -0.54 -1.02
N GLY A 129 -10.52 -0.57 -2.29
CA GLY A 129 -10.84 0.47 -3.26
C GLY A 129 -12.34 0.62 -3.52
N LEU A 130 -13.05 -0.51 -3.68
CA LEU A 130 -14.51 -0.52 -3.81
C LEU A 130 -15.19 0.02 -2.55
N TRP A 131 -14.72 -0.39 -1.37
CA TRP A 131 -15.21 0.11 -0.10
C TRP A 131 -14.99 1.62 0.03
N LEU A 132 -13.77 2.11 -0.22
CA LEU A 132 -13.42 3.53 -0.17
C LEU A 132 -14.29 4.34 -1.12
N GLY A 133 -14.43 3.89 -2.36
CA GLY A 133 -15.27 4.55 -3.36
C GLY A 133 -16.75 4.61 -2.96
N SER A 134 -17.26 3.57 -2.30
CA SER A 134 -18.62 3.55 -1.75
C SER A 134 -18.80 4.58 -0.63
N GLN A 135 -17.84 4.66 0.31
CA GLN A 135 -17.88 5.63 1.41
C GLN A 135 -17.76 7.08 0.94
N LEU A 136 -16.92 7.32 -0.07
CA LEU A 136 -16.77 8.65 -0.66
C LEU A 136 -18.01 9.08 -1.44
N LYS A 137 -18.68 8.16 -2.14
CA LYS A 137 -19.95 8.44 -2.83
C LYS A 137 -21.08 8.79 -1.86
N LYS A 138 -21.16 8.11 -0.70
CA LYS A 138 -22.17 8.41 0.35
C LYS A 138 -22.12 9.85 0.87
N LYS A 139 -21.06 10.61 0.59
CA LYS A 139 -20.96 12.04 0.92
C LYS A 139 -21.93 12.92 0.09
N GLN A 140 -22.46 12.41 -1.02
CA GLN A 140 -23.28 13.17 -1.97
C GLN A 140 -24.79 13.08 -1.70
N VAL A 141 -25.21 12.15 -0.83
CA VAL A 141 -26.61 11.93 -0.45
C VAL A 141 -26.78 12.41 0.98
#